data_AF-A0A9N9YEX8-F1
#
_entry.id   AF-A0A9N9YEX8-F1
#
_cell.length_a   1.000
_cell.length_b   1.000
_cell.length_c   1.000
_cell.angle_alpha   90.00
_cell.angle_beta   90.00
_cell.angle_gamma   90.00
#
_symmetry.space_group_name_H-M   'P 1'
#
loop_
_entity.id
_entity.type
_entity.pdbx_description
1 polymer ?
#
loop_
_entity_poly.entity_id
_entity_poly.type
_entity_poly.pdbx_seq_one_letter_code
_entity_poly.pdbx_strand_id
1 'polypeptide(L)'
;MESQTNSDYELLTEHLGYPPVSLLDDIINTVNVLADRALDSVERLLLSIPPQNLGFTAPKSASSSKPQPPPEEAAKLEIETGTHKLETLVTASIDRNFDKLELYAMQNILTVQPRELHPYVRLAHYAGLD
;
A
#
# COMPACT_ATOMS: atom_id res chain seq x y z
N MET A 1 -11.45 -3.40 31.19
CA MET A 1 -10.62 -3.79 30.03
C MET A 1 -10.49 -2.62 29.04
N GLU A 2 -11.57 -1.96 28.62
CA GLU A 2 -11.51 -0.74 27.78
C GLU A 2 -10.73 0.43 28.43
N SER A 3 -10.84 0.57 29.76
CA SER A 3 -10.09 1.59 30.50
C SER A 3 -8.56 1.41 30.46
N GLN A 4 -8.09 0.17 30.33
CA GLN A 4 -6.65 -0.14 30.30
C GLN A 4 -6.08 0.07 28.89
N THR A 5 -6.82 -0.31 27.83
CA THR A 5 -6.41 -0.04 26.45
C THR A 5 -6.34 1.46 26.14
N ASN A 6 -7.20 2.27 26.76
CA ASN A 6 -7.15 3.72 26.62
C ASN A 6 -5.90 4.32 27.28
N SER A 7 -5.49 3.75 28.43
CA SER A 7 -4.31 4.22 29.16
C SER A 7 -2.98 3.83 28.48
N ASP A 8 -2.90 2.66 27.83
CA ASP A 8 -1.80 2.31 26.92
C ASP A 8 -1.68 3.34 25.79
N TYR A 9 -2.81 3.69 25.19
CA TYR A 9 -2.86 4.61 24.05
C TYR A 9 -2.41 6.02 24.44
N GLU A 10 -2.84 6.53 25.59
CA GLU A 10 -2.39 7.82 26.14
C GLU A 10 -0.89 7.83 26.43
N LEU A 11 -0.39 6.81 27.13
CA LEU A 11 1.02 6.67 27.48
C LEU A 11 1.91 6.60 26.22
N LEU A 12 1.50 5.81 25.23
CA LEU A 12 2.23 5.69 23.97
C LEU A 12 2.15 6.98 23.15
N THR A 13 1.00 7.65 23.14
CA THR A 13 0.85 8.96 22.47
C THR A 13 1.78 10.00 23.08
N GLU A 14 1.87 10.04 24.40
CA GLU A 14 2.78 10.93 25.11
C GLU A 14 4.25 10.56 24.87
N HIS A 15 4.58 9.27 24.88
CA HIS A 15 5.95 8.80 24.61
C HIS A 15 6.43 9.11 23.20
N LEU A 16 5.57 8.87 22.19
CA LEU A 16 5.87 9.06 20.78
C LEU A 16 5.76 10.53 20.35
N GLY A 17 4.97 11.33 21.08
CA GLY A 17 4.62 12.70 20.71
C GLY A 17 3.56 12.79 19.61
N TYR A 18 2.97 11.65 19.21
CA TYR A 18 1.88 11.55 18.25
C TYR A 18 1.09 10.25 18.50
N PRO A 19 -0.17 10.16 18.05
CA PRO A 19 -0.98 8.95 18.24
C PRO A 19 -0.37 7.74 17.51
N PRO A 20 -0.24 6.55 18.14
CA PRO A 20 0.39 5.38 17.52
C PRO A 20 -0.17 5.01 16.13
N VAL A 21 -1.47 5.18 15.92
CA VAL A 21 -2.14 4.90 14.63
C VAL A 21 -1.62 5.78 13.50
N SER A 22 -1.20 7.02 13.79
CA SER A 22 -0.72 7.96 12.77
C SER A 22 0.55 7.47 12.06
N LEU A 23 1.41 6.69 12.76
CA LEU A 23 2.56 6.06 12.11
C LEU A 23 2.12 5.05 11.04
N LEU A 24 1.06 4.28 11.33
CA LEU A 24 0.55 3.26 10.41
C LEU A 24 -0.16 3.93 9.22
N ASP A 25 -0.93 5.00 9.47
CA ASP A 25 -1.54 5.82 8.42
C ASP A 25 -0.47 6.37 7.45
N ASP A 26 0.62 6.93 7.98
CA ASP A 26 1.71 7.47 7.16
C ASP A 26 2.41 6.39 6.33
N ILE A 27 2.61 5.19 6.90
CA ILE A 27 3.16 4.04 6.18
C ILE A 27 2.22 3.61 5.04
N ILE A 28 0.92 3.45 5.32
CA ILE A 28 -0.08 3.02 4.33
C ILE A 28 -0.16 4.04 3.20
N ASN A 29 -0.24 5.34 3.52
CA ASN A 29 -0.24 6.42 2.54
C ASN A 29 1.02 6.41 1.67
N THR A 30 2.20 6.20 2.29
CA THR A 30 3.46 6.12 1.55
C THR A 30 3.48 4.95 0.58
N VAL A 31 2.98 3.78 1.00
CA VAL A 31 2.94 2.58 0.17
C VAL A 31 1.98 2.73 -0.99
N ASN A 32 0.80 3.33 -0.78
CA ASN A 32 -0.15 3.63 -1.85
C ASN A 32 0.47 4.57 -2.90
N VAL A 33 1.09 5.67 -2.45
CA VAL A 33 1.79 6.61 -3.34
C VAL A 33 2.93 5.93 -4.11
N LEU A 34 3.65 5.00 -3.49
CA LEU A 34 4.71 4.25 -4.16
C LEU A 34 4.15 3.26 -5.19
N ALA A 35 3.04 2.59 -4.88
CA ALA A 35 2.37 1.66 -5.78
C ALA A 35 1.87 2.39 -7.04
N ASP A 36 1.18 3.52 -6.87
CA ASP A 36 0.70 4.36 -7.98
C ASP A 36 1.86 4.77 -8.89
N ARG A 37 2.96 5.26 -8.30
CA ARG A 37 4.17 5.64 -9.07
C ARG A 37 4.80 4.47 -9.81
N ALA A 38 4.80 3.28 -9.21
CA ALA A 38 5.34 2.08 -9.84
C ALA A 38 4.46 1.64 -11.02
N LEU A 39 3.14 1.67 -10.87
CA LEU A 39 2.17 1.35 -11.93
C LEU A 39 2.29 2.33 -13.10
N ASP A 40 2.32 3.63 -12.82
CA ASP A 40 2.58 4.68 -13.82
C ASP A 40 3.89 4.43 -14.58
N SER A 41 4.93 4.00 -13.86
CA SER A 41 6.24 3.74 -14.46
C SER A 41 6.21 2.51 -15.36
N VAL A 42 5.48 1.46 -14.98
CA VAL A 42 5.27 0.26 -15.79
C VAL A 42 4.52 0.60 -17.07
N GLU A 43 3.42 1.37 -16.97
CA GLU A 43 2.63 1.78 -18.13
C GLU A 43 3.48 2.59 -19.13
N ARG A 44 4.18 3.62 -18.64
CA ARG A 44 5.07 4.45 -19.46
C ARG A 44 6.17 3.64 -20.12
N LEU A 45 6.75 2.68 -19.40
CA LEU A 45 7.77 1.79 -19.95
C LEU A 45 7.19 0.95 -21.08
N LEU A 46 6.04 0.30 -20.88
CA LEU A 46 5.39 -0.52 -21.90
C LEU A 46 5.00 0.30 -23.14
N LEU A 47 4.46 1.50 -22.95
CA LEU A 47 4.12 2.42 -24.04
C LEU A 47 5.35 2.94 -24.81
N SER A 48 6.53 2.96 -24.17
CA SER A 48 7.78 3.37 -24.84
C SER A 48 8.39 2.27 -25.72
N ILE A 49 8.01 1.01 -25.51
CA ILE A 49 8.53 -0.13 -26.27
C ILE A 49 7.77 -0.25 -27.59
N PRO A 50 8.45 -0.41 -28.74
CA PRO A 50 7.79 -0.63 -30.02
C PRO A 50 6.83 -1.83 -29.95
N PRO A 51 5.57 -1.71 -30.44
CA PRO A 51 4.56 -2.77 -30.33
C PRO A 51 5.02 -4.13 -30.87
N GLN A 52 5.86 -4.11 -31.91
CA GLN A 52 6.42 -5.31 -32.54
C GLN A 52 7.28 -6.14 -31.57
N ASN A 53 8.00 -5.48 -30.65
CA ASN A 53 8.83 -6.15 -29.64
C ASN A 53 7.99 -6.74 -28.50
N LEU A 54 6.77 -6.24 -28.32
CA LEU A 54 5.79 -6.76 -27.36
C LEU A 54 4.91 -7.86 -27.98
N GLY A 55 5.14 -8.21 -29.26
CA GLY A 55 4.38 -9.24 -29.97
C GLY A 55 3.16 -8.73 -30.74
N PHE A 56 2.91 -7.42 -30.78
CA PHE A 56 1.87 -6.83 -31.63
C PHE A 56 2.39 -6.70 -33.06
N THR A 57 2.13 -7.72 -33.88
CA THR A 57 2.47 -7.72 -35.31
C THR A 57 1.29 -7.35 -36.18
N ALA A 58 1.54 -6.67 -37.30
CA ALA A 58 0.50 -6.42 -38.30
C ALA A 58 -0.10 -7.75 -38.82
N PRO A 59 -1.43 -7.80 -39.07
CA PRO A 59 -2.08 -9.01 -39.54
C PRO A 59 -1.49 -9.46 -40.88
N LYS A 60 -0.93 -10.67 -40.92
CA LYS A 60 -0.48 -11.32 -42.15
C LYS A 60 -1.71 -11.80 -42.92
N SER A 61 -2.25 -10.97 -43.82
CA SER A 61 -3.13 -11.34 -44.94
C SER A 61 -4.30 -12.32 -44.66
N ALA A 62 -5.52 -11.77 -44.70
CA ALA A 62 -6.76 -12.39 -45.21
C ALA A 62 -7.30 -13.68 -44.55
N SER A 63 -8.06 -13.55 -43.44
CA SER A 63 -9.12 -14.52 -43.09
C SER A 63 -10.18 -13.99 -42.11
N SER A 64 -9.95 -12.86 -41.43
CA SER A 64 -10.91 -12.30 -40.48
C SER A 64 -11.68 -11.13 -41.09
N SER A 65 -13.00 -11.29 -41.22
CA SER A 65 -13.96 -10.30 -41.75
C SER A 65 -14.24 -9.11 -40.83
N LYS A 66 -13.37 -8.83 -39.85
CA LYS A 66 -13.52 -7.71 -38.91
C LYS A 66 -12.38 -6.71 -39.10
N PRO A 67 -12.66 -5.39 -39.19
CA PRO A 67 -11.61 -4.38 -39.17
C PRO A 67 -10.85 -4.51 -37.85
N GLN A 68 -9.56 -4.82 -37.93
CA GLN A 68 -8.69 -4.79 -36.76
C GLN A 68 -8.04 -3.40 -36.65
N PRO A 69 -7.95 -2.84 -35.43
CA PRO A 69 -7.24 -1.60 -35.21
C PRO A 69 -5.75 -1.76 -35.59
N PRO A 70 -5.06 -0.67 -35.96
CA PRO A 70 -3.62 -0.66 -36.15
C PRO A 70 -2.89 -1.26 -34.94
N PRO A 71 -1.74 -1.93 -35.13
CA PRO A 71 -1.02 -2.61 -34.05
C PRO A 71 -0.60 -1.66 -32.92
N GLU A 72 -0.38 -0.38 -33.21
CA GLU A 72 -0.09 0.65 -32.20
C GLU A 72 -1.30 0.92 -31.29
N GLU A 73 -2.50 1.05 -31.87
CA GLU A 73 -3.73 1.31 -31.12
C GLU A 73 -4.15 0.07 -30.31
N ALA A 74 -3.97 -1.12 -30.89
CA ALA A 74 -4.18 -2.38 -30.18
C ALA A 74 -3.25 -2.54 -28.98
N ALA A 75 -1.96 -2.20 -29.14
CA ALA A 75 -0.98 -2.27 -28.06
C ALA A 75 -1.32 -1.30 -26.94
N LYS A 76 -1.64 -0.04 -27.27
CA LYS A 76 -2.03 0.97 -26.28
C LYS A 76 -3.23 0.51 -25.45
N LEU A 77 -4.30 0.06 -26.11
CA LEU A 77 -5.51 -0.38 -25.43
C LEU A 77 -5.27 -1.57 -24.50
N GLU A 78 -4.49 -2.56 -24.95
CA GLU A 78 -4.14 -3.73 -24.15
C GLU A 78 -3.28 -3.34 -22.93
N ILE A 79 -2.32 -2.43 -23.11
CA ILE A 79 -1.45 -1.93 -22.03
C ILE A 79 -2.26 -1.14 -21.00
N GLU A 80 -3.11 -0.21 -21.41
CA GLU A 80 -3.98 0.57 -20.51
C GLU A 80 -4.91 -0.36 -19.73
N THR A 81 -5.57 -1.30 -20.43
CA THR A 81 -6.46 -2.28 -19.80
C THR A 81 -5.72 -3.21 -18.83
N GLY A 82 -4.53 -3.66 -19.22
CA GLY A 82 -3.69 -4.54 -18.41
C GLY A 82 -3.16 -3.84 -17.16
N THR A 83 -2.70 -2.60 -17.31
CA THR A 83 -2.19 -1.78 -16.20
C THR A 83 -3.30 -1.46 -15.21
N HIS A 84 -4.50 -1.08 -15.66
CA HIS A 84 -5.64 -0.84 -14.78
C HIS A 84 -6.06 -2.11 -14.00
N LYS A 85 -5.99 -3.29 -14.62
CA LYS A 85 -6.23 -4.56 -13.92
C LYS A 85 -5.14 -4.84 -12.88
N LEU A 86 -3.88 -4.56 -13.22
CA LEU A 86 -2.76 -4.71 -12.30
C LEU A 86 -2.90 -3.76 -11.11
N GLU A 87 -3.26 -2.50 -11.34
CA GLU A 87 -3.57 -1.51 -10.30
C GLU A 87 -4.62 -2.06 -9.33
N THR A 88 -5.75 -2.52 -9.85
CA THR A 88 -6.83 -3.09 -9.02
C THR A 88 -6.32 -4.24 -8.13
N LEU A 89 -5.48 -5.13 -8.68
CA LEU A 89 -4.92 -6.25 -7.94
C LEU A 89 -3.90 -5.82 -6.88
N VAL A 90 -3.05 -4.84 -7.22
CA VAL A 90 -2.03 -4.30 -6.31
C VAL A 90 -2.70 -3.57 -5.16
N THR A 91 -3.67 -2.69 -5.44
CA THR A 91 -4.44 -1.97 -4.41
C THR A 91 -5.12 -2.95 -3.45
N ALA A 92 -5.87 -3.92 -3.98
CA ALA A 92 -6.55 -4.92 -3.15
C ALA A 92 -5.57 -5.77 -2.32
N SER A 93 -4.37 -6.03 -2.84
CA SER A 93 -3.32 -6.74 -2.11
C SER A 93 -2.70 -5.87 -1.02
N ILE A 94 -2.46 -4.59 -1.28
CA ILE A 94 -1.94 -3.63 -0.31
C ILE A 94 -2.94 -3.50 0.84
N ASP A 95 -4.20 -3.15 0.56
CA ASP A 95 -5.25 -3.00 1.57
C ASP A 95 -5.27 -4.21 2.52
N ARG A 96 -5.41 -5.41 1.95
CA ARG A 96 -5.51 -6.65 2.73
C ARG A 96 -4.28 -6.94 3.60
N ASN A 97 -3.08 -6.65 3.11
CA ASN A 97 -1.85 -6.97 3.84
C ASN A 97 -1.50 -5.88 4.85
N PHE A 98 -1.83 -4.62 4.56
CA PHE A 98 -1.59 -3.51 5.46
C PHE A 98 -2.65 -3.41 6.57
N ASP A 99 -3.89 -3.86 6.35
CA ASP A 99 -4.86 -4.09 7.43
C ASP A 99 -4.30 -5.08 8.48
N LYS A 100 -3.64 -6.15 8.00
CA LYS A 100 -3.00 -7.14 8.89
C LYS A 100 -1.80 -6.56 9.60
N LEU A 101 -1.01 -5.75 8.91
CA LEU A 101 0.12 -5.04 9.52
C LEU A 101 -0.38 -4.13 10.64
N GLU A 102 -1.44 -3.35 10.39
CA GLU A 102 -2.04 -2.45 11.37
C GLU A 102 -2.49 -3.22 12.61
N LEU A 103 -3.28 -4.29 12.42
CA LEU A 103 -3.73 -5.14 13.51
C LEU A 103 -2.56 -5.76 14.28
N TYR A 104 -1.56 -6.29 13.58
CA TYR A 104 -0.40 -6.91 14.23
C TYR A 104 0.41 -5.89 15.02
N ALA A 105 0.68 -4.71 14.44
CA ALA A 105 1.44 -3.66 15.07
C ALA A 105 0.73 -3.15 16.33
N MET A 106 -0.56 -2.85 16.26
CA MET A 106 -1.33 -2.37 17.42
C MET A 106 -1.46 -3.42 18.53
N GLN A 107 -1.44 -4.72 18.18
CA GLN A 107 -1.56 -5.80 19.16
C GLN A 107 -0.23 -6.28 19.75
N ASN A 108 0.90 -6.06 19.08
CA ASN A 108 2.17 -6.70 19.46
C ASN A 108 3.37 -5.74 19.52
N ILE A 109 3.35 -4.63 18.78
CA ILE A 109 4.47 -3.69 18.69
C ILE A 109 4.14 -2.41 19.48
N LEU A 110 3.02 -1.78 19.17
CA LEU A 110 2.55 -0.50 19.73
C LEU A 110 1.58 -0.76 20.89
N THR A 111 2.03 -1.56 21.86
CA THR A 111 1.26 -1.89 23.07
C THR A 111 2.22 -2.15 24.24
N VAL A 112 1.75 -1.92 25.46
CA VAL A 112 2.53 -2.21 26.66
C VAL A 112 2.25 -3.63 27.12
N GLN A 113 3.27 -4.49 27.02
CA GLN A 113 3.18 -5.89 27.46
C GLN A 113 4.34 -6.27 28.41
N PRO A 114 4.08 -7.17 29.39
CA PRO A 114 2.77 -7.64 29.88
C PRO A 114 1.84 -6.54 30.42
N ARG A 115 0.53 -6.68 30.23
CA ARG A 115 -0.49 -5.69 30.68
C ARG A 115 -0.44 -5.40 32.18
N GLU A 116 0.03 -6.35 32.97
CA GLU A 116 0.19 -6.23 34.43
C GLU A 116 1.25 -5.20 34.83
N LEU A 117 2.21 -4.91 33.95
CA LEU A 117 3.26 -3.92 34.20
C LEU A 117 2.79 -2.50 33.96
N HIS A 118 1.62 -2.29 33.33
CA HIS A 118 1.13 -0.97 32.94
C HIS A 118 1.14 0.07 34.07
N PRO A 119 0.69 -0.24 35.31
CA PRO A 119 0.74 0.72 36.43
C PRO A 119 2.15 1.11 36.87
N TYR A 120 3.16 0.33 36.47
CA TYR A 120 4.57 0.53 36.82
C TYR A 120 5.37 1.18 35.68
N VAL A 121 4.78 1.31 34.48
CA VAL A 121 5.44 1.99 33.37
C VAL A 121 5.31 3.50 33.57
N ARG A 122 6.46 4.18 33.59
CA ARG A 122 6.57 5.62 33.75
C ARG A 122 7.50 6.18 32.68
N LEU A 123 7.10 7.29 32.05
CA LEU A 123 7.96 7.95 31.07
C LEU A 123 9.11 8.68 31.76
N ALA A 124 10.25 8.74 31.08
CA ALA A 124 11.49 9.27 31.63
C ALA A 124 11.38 10.72 32.14
N HIS A 125 10.55 11.54 31.50
CA HIS A 125 10.39 12.94 31.89
C HIS A 125 9.62 13.14 33.20
N TYR A 126 8.96 12.10 33.71
CA TYR A 126 8.39 12.13 35.05
C TYR A 126 9.42 11.82 36.15
N ALA A 127 10.64 11.36 35.83
CA ALA A 127 11.64 11.03 36.83
C ALA A 127 12.03 12.28 37.65
N GLY A 128 11.89 12.22 38.98
CA GLY A 128 12.23 13.33 39.88
C GLY A 128 11.16 14.42 40.01
N LEU A 129 9.94 14.18 39.50
CA LEU A 129 8.77 15.04 39.68
C LEU A 129 7.82 14.56 40.80
N ASP A 130 8.31 13.72 41.72
CA ASP A 130 7.56 13.25 42.90
C ASP A 130 7.48 14.32 44.00
#